data_AF-A0A2D5BDT4-F1
#
_entry.id   AF-A0A2D5BDT4-F1
#
_cell.length_a   1.000
_cell.length_b   1.000
_cell.length_c   1.000
_cell.angle_alpha   90.00
_cell.angle_beta   90.00
_cell.angle_gamma   90.00
#
_symmetry.space_group_name_H-M   'P 1'
#
loop_
_entity.id
_entity.type
_entity.pdbx_description
1 polymer ?
#
loop_
_entity_poly.entity_id
_entity_poly.type
_entity_poly.pdbx_seq_one_letter_code
_entity_poly.pdbx_strand_id
1 'polypeptide(L)'
;MSFRLPKWLKTISLIGLAFLLIYFAFKKVNVFEVWGYAKEASWIYVIISFAIGYSAVISRGFRWTIVLESIGKPVSPWNATHATAFGYLMNQVLPRAGEVARATALNRSNKIPINILIGTIIIERTIDLIMMALLVGVTFILSSGDIESFLSITNSDTEEPTKASKESIKYFILFVILSFFVVLIFSKKLKSTIWIKKIKTFMIGILDGFQSVWKLERKIKFWQHTFYIWTCYFFMIYICFFAFPFTKDLSIAEGLFIMAA
;
A
#
# COMPACT_ATOMS: atom_id res chain seq x y z
N MET A 1 -29.03 -25.11 10.71
CA MET A 1 -28.83 -24.01 11.68
C MET A 1 -27.39 -23.53 11.52
N SER A 2 -27.13 -22.38 10.89
CA SER A 2 -25.75 -21.92 10.70
C SER A 2 -25.23 -21.31 12.00
N PHE A 3 -24.26 -21.97 12.63
CA PHE A 3 -23.55 -21.42 13.78
C PHE A 3 -22.85 -20.13 13.33
N ARG A 4 -23.45 -18.98 13.66
CA ARG A 4 -22.80 -17.68 13.47
C ARG A 4 -21.81 -17.51 14.61
N LEU A 5 -20.52 -17.64 14.32
CA LEU A 5 -19.47 -17.30 15.28
C LEU A 5 -19.71 -15.88 15.81
N PRO A 6 -19.74 -15.67 17.13
CA PRO A 6 -19.94 -14.36 17.67
C PRO A 6 -18.72 -13.46 17.37
N LYS A 7 -18.98 -12.20 16.97
CA LYS A 7 -17.95 -11.27 16.48
C LYS A 7 -16.78 -11.07 17.45
N TRP A 8 -17.03 -11.14 18.76
CA TRP A 8 -16.00 -10.99 19.80
C TRP A 8 -15.00 -12.16 19.79
N LEU A 9 -15.43 -13.38 19.49
CA LEU A 9 -14.55 -14.56 19.40
C LEU A 9 -13.53 -14.42 18.26
N LYS A 10 -13.97 -13.87 17.12
CA LYS A 10 -13.10 -13.55 15.99
C LYS A 10 -12.07 -12.48 16.37
N THR A 11 -12.49 -11.43 17.07
CA THR A 11 -11.58 -10.37 17.52
C THR A 11 -10.54 -10.91 18.52
N ILE A 12 -10.96 -11.68 19.52
CA ILE A 12 -10.04 -12.28 20.50
C ILE A 12 -9.07 -13.24 19.83
N SER A 13 -9.54 -14.07 18.90
CA SER A 13 -8.66 -14.98 18.14
C SER A 13 -7.61 -14.23 17.33
N LEU A 14 -7.97 -13.12 16.67
CA LEU A 14 -7.02 -12.27 15.94
C LEU A 14 -6.01 -11.59 16.87
N ILE A 15 -6.46 -11.08 18.02
CA ILE A 15 -5.58 -10.49 19.04
C ILE A 15 -4.61 -11.55 19.58
N GLY A 16 -5.11 -12.73 19.92
CA GLY A 16 -4.29 -13.86 20.38
C GLY A 16 -3.25 -14.29 19.33
N LEU A 17 -3.66 -14.37 18.06
CA LEU A 17 -2.75 -14.64 16.95
C LEU A 17 -1.68 -13.54 16.83
N ALA A 18 -2.05 -12.27 16.96
CA ALA A 18 -1.10 -11.16 16.91
C ALA A 18 -0.06 -11.25 18.04
N PHE A 19 -0.49 -11.50 19.28
CA PHE A 19 0.44 -11.71 20.41
C PHE A 19 1.34 -12.92 20.21
N LEU A 20 0.80 -14.02 19.69
CA LEU A 20 1.58 -15.22 19.40
C LEU A 20 2.65 -14.95 18.34
N LEU A 21 2.29 -14.26 17.26
CA LEU A 21 3.25 -13.89 16.21
C LEU A 21 4.33 -12.94 16.72
N ILE A 22 3.95 -11.94 17.53
CA ILE A 22 4.91 -11.02 18.17
C ILE A 22 5.84 -11.80 19.10
N TYR A 23 5.31 -12.71 19.93
CA TYR A 23 6.13 -13.53 20.80
C TYR A 23 7.14 -14.36 19.99
N PHE A 24 6.72 -15.06 18.93
CA PHE A 24 7.64 -15.82 18.08
C PHE A 24 8.67 -14.94 17.37
N ALA A 25 8.28 -13.75 16.91
CA ALA A 25 9.18 -12.81 16.25
C ALA A 25 10.28 -12.28 17.20
N PHE A 26 9.94 -12.03 18.47
CA PHE A 26 10.86 -11.41 19.44
C PHE A 26 11.47 -12.38 20.46
N LYS A 27 11.04 -13.65 20.52
CA LYS A 27 11.52 -14.63 21.54
C LYS A 27 13.04 -14.76 21.59
N LYS A 28 13.73 -14.58 20.46
CA LYS A 28 15.20 -14.69 20.34
C LYS A 28 15.90 -13.34 20.26
N VAL A 29 15.17 -12.23 20.39
CA VAL A 29 15.71 -10.87 20.23
C VAL A 29 16.07 -10.29 21.58
N ASN A 30 17.33 -9.91 21.77
CA ASN A 30 17.77 -9.19 22.96
C ASN A 30 17.39 -7.70 22.83
N VAL A 31 16.38 -7.28 23.59
CA VAL A 31 15.86 -5.90 23.55
C VAL A 31 16.94 -4.86 23.89
N PHE A 32 17.91 -5.20 24.74
CA PHE A 32 19.00 -4.29 25.09
C PHE A 32 19.98 -4.07 23.93
N GLU A 33 20.26 -5.11 23.13
CA GLU A 33 21.08 -4.98 21.92
C GLU A 33 20.37 -4.16 20.85
N VAL A 34 19.06 -4.39 20.66
CA VAL A 34 18.24 -3.58 19.74
C VAL A 34 18.28 -2.09 20.13
N TRP A 35 18.20 -1.79 21.42
CA TRP A 35 18.34 -0.41 21.92
C TRP A 35 19.76 0.15 21.70
N GLY A 36 20.79 -0.69 21.81
CA GLY A 36 22.17 -0.35 21.44
C GLY A 36 22.27 0.09 19.98
N TYR A 37 21.79 -0.74 19.05
CA TYR A 37 21.77 -0.42 17.62
C TYR A 37 20.92 0.80 17.29
N ALA A 38 19.80 0.99 17.99
CA ALA A 38 18.94 2.17 17.81
C ALA A 38 19.67 3.49 18.10
N LYS A 39 20.67 3.49 19.00
CA LYS A 39 21.48 4.69 19.31
C LYS A 39 22.52 5.01 18.25
N GLU A 40 22.93 4.03 17.46
CA GLU A 40 23.85 4.23 16.33
C GLU A 40 23.18 4.92 15.14
N ALA A 41 21.84 5.04 15.18
CA ALA A 41 21.06 5.67 14.13
C ALA A 41 21.46 7.14 13.94
N SER A 42 21.82 7.49 12.71
CA SER A 42 22.09 8.87 12.35
C SER A 42 20.79 9.64 12.10
N TRP A 43 20.45 10.52 13.04
CA TRP A 43 19.20 11.30 13.04
C TRP A 43 19.03 12.22 11.83
N ILE A 44 20.11 12.61 11.16
CA ILE A 44 20.04 13.47 9.96
C ILE A 44 19.23 12.79 8.85
N TYR A 45 19.45 11.49 8.61
CA TYR A 45 18.74 10.73 7.58
C TYR A 45 17.27 10.54 7.96
N VAL A 46 16.97 10.36 9.25
CA VAL A 46 15.59 10.27 9.76
C VAL A 46 14.84 11.59 9.53
N ILE A 47 15.46 12.73 9.83
CA ILE A 47 14.87 14.06 9.62
C ILE A 47 14.65 14.33 8.13
N ILE A 48 15.63 14.01 7.28
CA ILE A 48 15.50 14.15 5.82
C ILE A 48 14.36 13.27 5.29
N SER A 49 14.28 12.01 5.74
CA SER A 49 13.19 11.10 5.40
C SER A 49 11.83 11.68 5.79
N PHE A 50 11.72 12.23 7.01
CA PHE A 50 10.49 12.89 7.46
C PHE A 50 10.12 14.10 6.59
N ALA A 51 11.10 14.93 6.23
CA ALA A 51 10.87 16.09 5.37
C ALA A 51 10.35 15.68 3.97
N ILE A 52 10.89 14.60 3.41
CA ILE A 52 10.44 14.03 2.12
C ILE A 52 9.04 13.41 2.25
N GLY A 53 8.77 12.69 3.34
CA GLY A 53 7.44 12.17 3.63
C GLY A 53 6.40 13.29 3.75
N TYR A 54 6.75 14.39 4.43
CA TYR A 54 5.88 15.55 4.56
C TYR A 54 5.67 16.29 3.22
N SER A 55 6.70 16.39 2.37
CA SER A 55 6.54 16.96 1.03
C SER A 55 5.60 16.14 0.16
N ALA A 56 5.58 14.81 0.32
CA ALA A 56 4.60 13.94 -0.34
C ALA A 56 3.17 14.25 0.13
N VAL A 57 2.95 14.52 1.43
CA VAL A 57 1.63 14.91 1.97
C VAL A 57 1.17 16.25 1.38
N ILE A 58 2.07 17.23 1.27
CA ILE A 58 1.79 18.51 0.60
C ILE A 58 1.38 18.26 -0.86
N SER A 59 2.19 17.52 -1.62
CA SER A 59 1.90 17.18 -3.01
C SER A 59 0.53 16.50 -3.17
N ARG A 60 0.16 15.65 -2.21
CA ARG A 60 -1.16 14.97 -2.19
C ARG A 60 -2.31 15.95 -1.94
N GLY A 61 -2.12 16.93 -1.07
CA GLY A 61 -3.06 18.03 -0.88
C GLY A 61 -3.28 18.83 -2.17
N PHE A 62 -2.19 19.21 -2.84
CA PHE A 62 -2.24 19.90 -4.15
C PHE A 62 -2.90 19.06 -5.24
N ARG A 63 -2.56 17.77 -5.33
CA ARG A 63 -3.17 16.86 -6.29
C ARG A 63 -4.69 16.78 -6.11
N TRP A 64 -5.15 16.75 -4.85
CA TRP A 64 -6.59 16.68 -4.56
C TRP A 64 -7.33 17.95 -5.00
N THR A 65 -6.70 19.13 -4.92
CA THR A 65 -7.35 20.36 -5.41
C THR A 65 -7.63 20.28 -6.91
N ILE A 66 -6.77 19.63 -7.69
CA ILE A 66 -6.97 19.44 -9.14
C ILE A 66 -8.24 18.61 -9.41
N VAL A 67 -8.50 17.56 -8.60
CA VAL A 67 -9.70 16.73 -8.73
C VAL A 67 -10.96 17.51 -8.30
N LEU A 68 -10.84 18.35 -7.28
CA LEU A 68 -11.95 19.19 -6.80
C LEU A 68 -12.27 20.33 -7.77
N GLU A 69 -11.25 20.90 -8.42
CA GLU A 69 -11.39 21.89 -9.51
C GLU A 69 -12.23 21.31 -10.67
N SER A 70 -11.99 20.07 -11.10
CA SER A 70 -12.71 19.47 -12.24
C SER A 70 -14.19 19.21 -12.01
N ILE A 71 -14.65 19.23 -10.75
CA ILE A 71 -16.07 19.11 -10.39
C ILE A 71 -16.69 20.46 -10.01
N GLY A 72 -16.02 21.58 -10.33
CA GLY A 72 -16.49 22.93 -10.04
C GLY A 72 -16.46 23.30 -8.56
N LYS A 73 -15.60 22.65 -7.76
CA LYS A 73 -15.47 22.89 -6.31
C LYS A 73 -14.01 23.23 -5.93
N PRO A 74 -13.42 24.30 -6.48
CA PRO A 74 -12.03 24.65 -6.18
C PRO A 74 -11.81 24.89 -4.69
N VAL A 75 -10.67 24.44 -4.17
CA VAL A 75 -10.27 24.64 -2.77
C VAL A 75 -8.82 25.10 -2.70
N SER A 76 -8.48 25.83 -1.64
CA SER A 76 -7.10 26.22 -1.39
C SER A 76 -6.21 24.98 -1.16
N PRO A 77 -5.03 24.90 -1.79
CA PRO A 77 -4.05 23.84 -1.53
C PRO A 77 -3.65 23.73 -0.06
N TRP A 78 -3.65 24.85 0.67
CA TRP A 78 -3.38 24.88 2.10
C TRP A 78 -4.41 24.07 2.88
N ASN A 79 -5.71 24.35 2.68
CA ASN A 79 -6.79 23.64 3.36
C ASN A 79 -6.81 22.16 2.99
N ALA A 80 -6.62 21.85 1.70
CA ALA A 80 -6.56 20.47 1.23
C ALA A 80 -5.39 19.70 1.85
N THR A 81 -4.22 20.32 1.98
CA THR A 81 -3.04 19.72 2.63
C THR A 81 -3.28 19.45 4.10
N HIS A 82 -3.82 20.42 4.86
CA HIS A 82 -4.11 20.25 6.29
C HIS A 82 -5.19 19.20 6.54
N ALA A 83 -6.25 19.19 5.72
CA ALA A 83 -7.26 18.14 5.79
C ALA A 83 -6.67 16.76 5.48
N THR A 84 -5.73 16.69 4.53
CA THR A 84 -5.04 15.44 4.18
C THR A 84 -4.14 14.95 5.32
N ALA A 85 -3.33 15.84 5.90
CA ALA A 85 -2.49 15.55 7.06
C ALA A 85 -3.32 15.10 8.28
N PHE A 86 -4.43 15.78 8.54
CA PHE A 86 -5.37 15.38 9.60
C PHE A 86 -5.96 13.99 9.34
N GLY A 87 -6.31 13.67 8.09
CA GLY A 87 -6.74 12.33 7.71
C GLY A 87 -5.69 11.26 7.98
N TYR A 88 -4.42 11.54 7.66
CA TYR A 88 -3.32 10.63 7.99
C TYR A 88 -3.15 10.44 9.49
N LEU A 89 -3.19 11.53 10.28
CA LEU A 89 -3.16 11.46 11.74
C LEU A 89 -4.30 10.61 12.29
N MET A 90 -5.52 10.81 11.80
CA MET A 90 -6.68 10.03 12.24
C MET A 90 -6.59 8.56 11.86
N ASN A 91 -5.90 8.20 10.78
CA ASN A 91 -5.65 6.79 10.45
C ASN A 91 -4.68 6.12 11.43
N GLN A 92 -3.80 6.88 12.10
CA GLN A 92 -2.93 6.35 13.16
C GLN A 92 -3.70 6.12 14.47
N VAL A 93 -4.70 6.96 14.75
CA VAL A 93 -5.53 6.85 15.97
C VAL A 93 -6.65 5.81 15.79
N LEU A 94 -7.37 5.88 14.68
CA LEU A 94 -8.50 5.01 14.35
C LEU A 94 -8.30 4.41 12.96
N PRO A 95 -8.06 3.09 12.86
CA PRO A 95 -7.79 2.46 11.58
C PRO A 95 -8.99 2.66 10.64
N ARG A 96 -8.70 3.14 9.41
CA ARG A 96 -9.66 3.34 8.31
C ARG A 96 -10.65 4.49 8.52
N ALA A 97 -10.45 5.34 9.53
CA ALA A 97 -11.27 6.54 9.74
C ALA A 97 -10.70 7.78 8.99
N GLY A 98 -9.47 7.70 8.49
CA GLY A 98 -8.72 8.83 7.94
C GLY A 98 -9.36 9.47 6.71
N GLU A 99 -9.95 8.69 5.79
CA GLU A 99 -10.63 9.25 4.62
C GLU A 99 -11.85 10.08 5.01
N VAL A 100 -12.66 9.58 5.95
CA VAL A 100 -13.83 10.29 6.46
C VAL A 100 -13.41 11.52 7.26
N ALA A 101 -12.34 11.41 8.06
CA ALA A 101 -11.78 12.51 8.81
C ALA A 101 -11.27 13.64 7.89
N ARG A 102 -10.52 13.30 6.83
CA ARG A 102 -10.06 14.25 5.79
C ARG A 102 -11.23 14.96 5.13
N ALA A 103 -12.25 14.22 4.70
CA ALA A 103 -13.44 14.78 4.07
C ALA A 103 -14.21 15.69 5.04
N THR A 104 -14.33 15.30 6.31
CA THR A 104 -15.00 16.10 7.35
C THR A 104 -14.23 17.38 7.66
N ALA A 105 -12.90 17.32 7.75
CA ALA A 105 -12.05 18.48 7.98
C ALA A 105 -12.21 19.51 6.85
N LEU A 106 -12.18 19.07 5.58
CA LEU A 106 -12.37 19.97 4.44
C LEU A 106 -13.82 20.46 4.31
N ASN A 107 -14.81 19.65 4.68
CA ASN A 107 -16.20 20.09 4.76
C ASN A 107 -16.36 21.27 5.73
N ARG A 108 -15.70 21.23 6.90
CA ARG A 108 -15.80 22.32 7.88
C ARG A 108 -15.29 23.65 7.33
N SER A 109 -14.20 23.64 6.56
CA SER A 109 -13.58 24.85 5.99
C SER A 109 -14.22 25.32 4.68
N ASN A 110 -14.65 24.40 3.81
CA ASN A 110 -15.06 24.72 2.44
C ASN A 110 -16.55 24.41 2.14
N LYS A 111 -17.28 23.86 3.11
CA LYS A 111 -18.73 23.56 3.02
C LYS A 111 -19.13 22.64 1.86
N ILE A 112 -18.19 21.85 1.33
CA ILE A 112 -18.46 20.84 0.29
C ILE A 112 -19.04 19.59 0.96
N PRO A 113 -20.18 19.05 0.50
CA PRO A 113 -20.77 17.82 1.06
C PRO A 113 -19.79 16.65 1.14
N ILE A 114 -19.78 15.94 2.28
CA ILE A 114 -18.82 14.87 2.58
C ILE A 114 -18.92 13.72 1.56
N ASN A 115 -20.12 13.38 1.08
CA ASN A 115 -20.32 12.35 0.07
C ASN A 115 -19.58 12.66 -1.26
N ILE A 116 -19.59 13.93 -1.68
CA ILE A 116 -18.85 14.39 -2.87
C ILE A 116 -17.35 14.29 -2.62
N LEU A 117 -16.88 14.78 -1.47
CA LEU A 117 -15.46 14.71 -1.09
C LEU A 117 -14.95 13.27 -1.06
N ILE A 118 -15.69 12.34 -0.44
CA ILE A 118 -15.35 10.92 -0.43
C ILE A 118 -15.28 10.35 -1.86
N GLY A 119 -16.23 10.72 -2.73
CA GLY A 119 -16.21 10.33 -4.14
C GLY A 119 -14.90 10.73 -4.84
N THR A 120 -14.42 11.96 -4.62
CA THR A 120 -13.13 12.41 -5.17
C THR A 120 -11.93 11.68 -4.57
N ILE A 121 -11.98 11.36 -3.28
CA ILE A 121 -10.92 10.59 -2.61
C ILE A 121 -10.85 9.18 -3.19
N ILE A 122 -11.99 8.55 -3.51
CA ILE A 122 -12.00 7.22 -4.14
C ILE A 122 -11.29 7.25 -5.50
N ILE A 123 -11.51 8.30 -6.31
CA ILE A 123 -10.80 8.48 -7.59
C ILE A 123 -9.28 8.54 -7.37
N GLU A 124 -8.82 9.34 -6.40
CA GLU A 124 -7.41 9.39 -6.03
C GLU A 124 -6.88 8.00 -5.62
N ARG A 125 -7.65 7.27 -4.82
CA ARG A 125 -7.25 5.93 -4.34
C ARG A 125 -7.17 4.90 -5.45
N THR A 126 -8.04 4.98 -6.44
CA THR A 126 -7.96 4.13 -7.62
C THR A 126 -6.64 4.32 -8.35
N ILE A 127 -6.20 5.57 -8.55
CA ILE A 127 -4.89 5.83 -9.17
C ILE A 127 -3.76 5.33 -8.28
N ASP A 128 -3.84 5.55 -6.97
CA ASP A 128 -2.80 5.07 -6.05
C ASP A 128 -2.74 3.54 -6.05
N LEU A 129 -3.86 2.82 -6.15
CA LEU A 129 -3.88 1.36 -6.29
C LEU A 129 -3.25 0.89 -7.60
N ILE A 130 -3.50 1.60 -8.72
CA ILE A 130 -2.86 1.29 -10.01
C ILE A 130 -1.34 1.47 -9.91
N MET A 131 -0.88 2.59 -9.35
CA MET A 131 0.55 2.87 -9.17
C MET A 131 1.21 1.85 -8.24
N MET A 132 0.53 1.46 -7.16
CA MET A 132 0.99 0.40 -6.26
C MET A 132 1.14 -0.93 -7.00
N ALA A 133 0.13 -1.33 -7.78
CA ALA A 133 0.18 -2.58 -8.55
C ALA A 133 1.30 -2.58 -9.59
N LEU A 134 1.54 -1.44 -10.25
CA LEU A 134 2.66 -1.28 -11.18
C LEU A 134 4.01 -1.43 -10.49
N LEU A 135 4.19 -0.77 -9.33
CA LEU A 135 5.44 -0.87 -8.57
C LEU A 135 5.70 -2.27 -8.02
N VAL A 136 4.68 -2.92 -7.47
CA VAL A 136 4.78 -4.34 -7.04
C VAL A 136 5.19 -5.22 -8.22
N GLY A 137 4.63 -4.99 -9.42
CA GLY A 137 5.01 -5.72 -10.63
C GLY A 137 6.48 -5.49 -11.02
N VAL A 138 6.96 -4.25 -10.98
CA VAL A 138 8.37 -3.91 -11.26
C VAL A 138 9.29 -4.53 -10.23
N THR A 139 8.98 -4.38 -8.94
CA THR A 139 9.74 -4.97 -7.83
C THR A 139 9.82 -6.49 -7.98
N PHE A 140 8.72 -7.17 -8.32
CA PHE A 140 8.72 -8.62 -8.50
C PHE A 140 9.66 -9.08 -9.63
N ILE A 141 9.75 -8.32 -10.72
CA ILE A 141 10.67 -8.62 -11.82
C ILE A 141 12.12 -8.42 -11.36
N LEU A 142 12.41 -7.32 -10.65
CA LEU A 142 13.77 -6.97 -10.21
C LEU A 142 14.30 -7.87 -9.09
N SER A 143 13.46 -8.22 -8.11
CA SER A 143 13.82 -9.04 -6.94
C SER A 143 13.60 -10.54 -7.16
N SER A 144 13.39 -10.97 -8.41
CA SER A 144 13.18 -12.39 -8.74
C SER A 144 14.35 -13.28 -8.32
N GLY A 145 15.59 -12.78 -8.37
CA GLY A 145 16.79 -13.49 -7.90
C GLY A 145 16.89 -13.63 -6.37
N ASP A 146 16.43 -12.64 -5.60
CA ASP A 146 16.46 -12.68 -4.13
C ASP A 146 15.37 -13.60 -3.56
N ILE A 147 14.25 -13.71 -4.26
CA ILE A 147 13.21 -14.70 -3.95
C ILE A 147 13.78 -16.12 -4.12
N GLU A 148 14.60 -16.35 -5.14
CA GLU A 148 15.26 -17.65 -5.35
C GLU A 148 16.28 -17.98 -4.25
N SER A 149 17.01 -16.99 -3.73
CA SER A 149 17.98 -17.19 -2.63
C SER A 149 17.29 -17.37 -1.26
N PHE A 150 16.22 -16.64 -0.97
CA PHE A 150 15.41 -16.87 0.24
C PHE A 150 14.73 -18.24 0.24
N LEU A 151 14.28 -18.70 -0.94
CA LEU A 151 13.74 -20.03 -1.11
C LEU A 151 14.81 -21.12 -0.95
N SER A 152 16.06 -20.88 -1.38
CA SER A 152 17.13 -21.87 -1.19
C SER A 152 17.55 -22.04 0.28
N ILE A 153 17.53 -20.96 1.07
CA ILE A 153 17.79 -20.99 2.52
C ILE A 153 16.67 -21.71 3.29
N THR A 154 15.41 -21.58 2.85
CA THR A 154 14.29 -22.34 3.44
C THR A 154 14.41 -23.85 3.16
N ASN A 155 15.12 -24.22 2.08
CA ASN A 155 15.35 -25.60 1.68
C ASN A 155 16.62 -26.22 2.31
N SER A 156 17.50 -25.45 2.97
CA SER A 156 18.81 -25.94 3.42
C SER A 156 18.81 -26.67 4.76
N ASP A 157 17.70 -26.71 5.49
CA ASP A 157 17.56 -27.51 6.73
C ASP A 157 16.98 -28.92 6.49
N THR A 158 16.73 -29.30 5.23
CA THR A 158 16.35 -30.67 4.85
C THR A 158 17.30 -31.21 3.79
N GLU A 159 18.01 -32.27 4.15
CA GLU A 159 18.93 -33.02 3.28
C GLU A 159 18.29 -33.36 1.91
N GLU A 160 19.07 -33.10 0.86
CA GLU A 160 18.85 -33.36 -0.57
C GLU A 160 17.68 -32.65 -1.30
N PRO A 161 17.97 -31.95 -2.43
CA PRO A 161 16.97 -31.26 -3.23
C PRO A 161 16.21 -32.28 -4.08
N THR A 162 15.12 -32.84 -3.56
CA THR A 162 14.17 -33.53 -4.44
C THR A 162 13.60 -32.51 -5.42
N LYS A 163 13.74 -32.78 -6.72
CA LYS A 163 13.17 -32.00 -7.84
C LYS A 163 11.66 -31.67 -7.68
N ALA A 164 10.99 -32.31 -6.73
CA ALA A 164 9.62 -32.07 -6.31
C ALA A 164 9.34 -30.65 -5.77
N SER A 165 10.28 -29.97 -5.10
CA SER A 165 10.00 -28.65 -4.50
C SER A 165 9.97 -27.50 -5.52
N LYS A 166 10.91 -27.51 -6.49
CA LYS A 166 10.94 -26.56 -7.62
C LYS A 166 9.73 -26.73 -8.54
N GLU A 167 9.31 -27.97 -8.77
CA GLU A 167 8.09 -28.29 -9.50
C GLU A 167 6.86 -27.78 -8.72
N SER A 168 6.77 -28.02 -7.41
CA SER A 168 5.60 -27.65 -6.59
C SER A 168 5.32 -26.14 -6.52
N ILE A 169 6.36 -25.29 -6.44
CA ILE A 169 6.20 -23.83 -6.41
C ILE A 169 5.89 -23.28 -7.81
N LYS A 170 6.53 -23.81 -8.85
CA LYS A 170 6.19 -23.48 -10.25
C LYS A 170 4.75 -23.88 -10.56
N TYR A 171 4.30 -25.05 -10.10
CA TYR A 171 2.90 -25.47 -10.20
C TYR A 171 1.98 -24.66 -9.32
N PHE A 172 2.42 -24.13 -8.17
CA PHE A 172 1.60 -23.24 -7.33
C PHE A 172 1.41 -21.87 -7.98
N ILE A 173 2.47 -21.25 -8.51
CA ILE A 173 2.40 -19.98 -9.23
C ILE A 173 1.64 -20.17 -10.56
N LEU A 174 1.93 -21.25 -11.29
CA LEU A 174 1.16 -21.64 -12.47
C LEU A 174 -0.29 -21.94 -12.09
N PHE A 175 -0.58 -22.55 -10.94
CA PHE A 175 -1.94 -22.79 -10.46
C PHE A 175 -2.63 -21.49 -10.07
N VAL A 176 -1.96 -20.52 -9.47
CA VAL A 176 -2.54 -19.19 -9.15
C VAL A 176 -2.81 -18.41 -10.44
N ILE A 177 -1.89 -18.43 -11.39
CA ILE A 177 -2.04 -17.76 -12.69
C ILE A 177 -3.09 -18.47 -13.55
N LEU A 178 -3.08 -19.80 -13.60
CA LEU A 178 -4.05 -20.62 -14.33
C LEU A 178 -5.41 -20.57 -13.65
N SER A 179 -5.50 -20.52 -12.32
CA SER A 179 -6.76 -20.31 -11.58
C SER A 179 -7.27 -18.89 -11.79
N PHE A 180 -6.40 -17.88 -11.84
CA PHE A 180 -6.76 -16.53 -12.25
C PHE A 180 -7.29 -16.49 -13.69
N PHE A 181 -6.60 -17.13 -14.64
CA PHE A 181 -7.03 -17.23 -16.04
C PHE A 181 -8.25 -18.12 -16.25
N VAL A 182 -8.42 -19.20 -15.49
CA VAL A 182 -9.61 -20.07 -15.48
C VAL A 182 -10.78 -19.30 -14.90
N VAL A 183 -10.59 -18.52 -13.82
CA VAL A 183 -11.59 -17.60 -13.31
C VAL A 183 -11.94 -16.53 -14.36
N LEU A 184 -10.98 -16.01 -15.12
CA LEU A 184 -11.23 -15.05 -16.21
C LEU A 184 -11.93 -15.70 -17.42
N ILE A 185 -11.58 -16.93 -17.82
CA ILE A 185 -12.16 -17.64 -18.96
C ILE A 185 -13.54 -18.20 -18.60
N PHE A 186 -13.68 -18.83 -17.43
CA PHE A 186 -14.97 -19.23 -16.89
C PHE A 186 -15.80 -18.02 -16.46
N SER A 187 -15.27 -16.82 -16.24
CA SER A 187 -16.12 -15.63 -16.06
C SER A 187 -17.00 -15.32 -17.28
N LYS A 188 -16.61 -15.76 -18.49
CA LYS A 188 -17.44 -15.66 -19.70
C LYS A 188 -18.54 -16.74 -19.77
N LYS A 189 -18.32 -17.92 -19.17
CA LYS A 189 -19.26 -19.07 -19.17
C LYS A 189 -20.12 -19.16 -17.90
N LEU A 190 -19.65 -18.61 -16.79
CA LEU A 190 -20.22 -18.69 -15.45
C LEU A 190 -21.00 -17.40 -15.16
N LYS A 191 -22.08 -17.19 -15.92
CA LYS A 191 -22.88 -15.96 -15.91
C LYS A 191 -23.65 -15.68 -14.60
N SER A 192 -23.52 -16.50 -13.55
CA SER A 192 -24.38 -16.40 -12.35
C SER A 192 -23.69 -16.32 -10.99
N THR A 193 -22.37 -16.50 -10.86
CA THR A 193 -21.75 -16.52 -9.52
C THR A 193 -21.55 -15.11 -8.96
N ILE A 194 -22.02 -14.88 -7.73
CA ILE A 194 -21.93 -13.61 -6.98
C ILE A 194 -20.51 -13.00 -7.00
N TRP A 195 -19.47 -13.83 -7.01
CA TRP A 195 -18.07 -13.43 -7.05
C TRP A 195 -17.64 -12.77 -8.37
N ILE A 196 -18.09 -13.28 -9.52
CA ILE A 196 -17.75 -12.72 -10.83
C ILE A 196 -18.38 -11.34 -10.99
N LYS A 197 -19.63 -11.16 -10.53
CA LYS A 197 -20.28 -9.84 -10.50
C LYS A 197 -19.48 -8.86 -9.64
N LYS A 198 -19.03 -9.27 -8.45
CA LYS A 198 -18.19 -8.41 -7.58
C LYS A 198 -16.86 -8.02 -8.22
N ILE A 199 -16.14 -8.96 -8.83
CA ILE A 199 -14.87 -8.68 -9.53
C ILE A 199 -15.11 -7.75 -10.71
N LYS A 200 -16.15 -8.00 -11.52
CA LYS A 200 -16.50 -7.13 -12.65
C LYS A 200 -16.82 -5.71 -12.18
N THR A 201 -17.63 -5.56 -11.12
CA THR A 201 -17.95 -4.24 -10.53
C THR A 201 -16.71 -3.54 -10.01
N PHE A 202 -15.79 -4.26 -9.36
CA PHE A 202 -14.52 -3.70 -8.90
C PHE A 202 -13.64 -3.21 -10.06
N MET A 203 -13.49 -4.03 -11.12
CA MET A 203 -12.73 -3.66 -12.32
C MET A 203 -13.33 -2.45 -13.05
N ILE A 204 -14.66 -2.40 -13.16
CA ILE A 204 -15.36 -1.23 -13.74
C ILE A 204 -15.09 0.01 -12.89
N GLY A 205 -15.17 -0.08 -11.56
CA GLY A 205 -14.85 1.04 -10.68
C GLY A 205 -13.40 1.54 -10.81
N ILE A 206 -12.44 0.64 -11.04
CA ILE A 206 -11.06 1.03 -11.33
C ILE A 206 -10.97 1.77 -12.67
N LEU A 207 -11.61 1.24 -13.72
CA LEU A 207 -11.63 1.89 -15.03
C LEU A 207 -12.31 3.26 -14.98
N ASP A 208 -13.42 3.39 -14.26
CA ASP A 208 -14.14 4.66 -14.07
C ASP A 208 -13.29 5.68 -13.33
N GLY A 209 -12.57 5.26 -12.28
CA GLY A 209 -11.62 6.13 -11.57
C GLY A 209 -10.48 6.60 -12.46
N PHE A 210 -9.90 5.70 -13.26
CA PHE A 210 -8.86 6.04 -14.23
C PHE A 210 -9.36 7.00 -15.32
N GLN A 211 -10.53 6.73 -15.89
CA GLN A 211 -11.16 7.60 -16.89
C GLN A 211 -11.49 8.98 -16.32
N SER A 212 -11.88 9.06 -15.05
CA SER A 212 -12.17 10.33 -14.38
C SER A 212 -10.91 11.22 -14.32
N VAL A 213 -9.74 10.64 -14.08
CA VAL A 213 -8.46 11.36 -14.10
C VAL A 213 -8.07 11.79 -15.51
N TRP A 214 -8.39 10.98 -16.52
CA TRP A 214 -8.10 11.32 -17.92
C TRP A 214 -8.89 12.53 -18.43
N LYS A 215 -10.07 12.78 -17.84
CA LYS A 215 -10.96 13.91 -18.15
C LYS A 215 -10.60 15.20 -17.42
N LEU A 216 -9.59 15.20 -16.55
CA LEU A 216 -9.16 16.41 -15.84
C LEU A 216 -8.61 17.45 -16.81
N GLU A 217 -9.02 18.71 -16.65
CA GLU A 217 -8.47 19.84 -17.40
C GLU A 217 -6.94 19.95 -17.21
N ARG A 218 -6.48 19.76 -15.97
CA ARG A 218 -5.06 19.85 -15.57
C ARG A 218 -4.41 18.48 -15.36
N LYS A 219 -4.74 17.48 -16.21
CA LYS A 219 -4.24 16.10 -16.10
C LYS A 219 -2.72 15.97 -15.98
N ILE A 220 -1.94 16.81 -16.68
CA ILE A 220 -0.47 16.77 -16.63
C ILE A 220 0.02 17.04 -15.20
N LYS A 221 -0.51 18.09 -14.55
CA LYS A 221 -0.14 18.43 -13.17
C LYS A 221 -0.56 17.35 -12.18
N PHE A 222 -1.71 16.70 -12.43
CA PHE A 222 -2.14 15.57 -11.61
C PHE A 222 -1.13 14.41 -11.66
N TRP A 223 -0.66 14.05 -12.86
CA TRP A 223 0.34 12.99 -13.03
C TRP A 223 1.71 13.37 -12.47
N GLN A 224 2.14 14.63 -12.63
CA GLN A 224 3.37 15.14 -12.02
C GLN A 224 3.34 14.97 -10.48
N HIS A 225 2.26 15.39 -9.83
CA HIS A 225 2.11 15.18 -8.39
C HIS A 225 2.05 13.70 -8.03
N THR A 226 1.40 12.86 -8.85
CA THR A 226 1.34 11.40 -8.62
C THR A 226 2.74 10.80 -8.65
N PHE A 227 3.52 10.99 -9.72
CA PHE A 227 4.89 10.47 -9.79
C PHE A 227 5.78 11.04 -8.68
N TYR A 228 5.66 12.34 -8.38
CA TYR A 228 6.40 12.95 -7.27
C TYR A 228 6.11 12.27 -5.93
N ILE A 229 4.83 12.01 -5.60
CA ILE A 229 4.44 11.33 -4.35
C ILE A 229 5.09 9.95 -4.26
N TRP A 230 5.02 9.16 -5.32
CA TRP A 230 5.61 7.81 -5.35
C TRP A 230 7.13 7.83 -5.26
N THR A 231 7.78 8.78 -5.94
CA THR A 231 9.22 9.03 -5.80
C THR A 231 9.61 9.42 -4.38
N CYS A 232 8.84 10.31 -3.73
CA CYS A 232 9.06 10.67 -2.33
C CYS A 232 8.89 9.46 -1.40
N TYR A 233 7.90 8.61 -1.62
CA TYR A 233 7.72 7.39 -0.83
C TYR A 233 8.89 6.41 -0.99
N PHE A 234 9.46 6.29 -2.19
CA PHE A 234 10.68 5.53 -2.37
C PHE A 234 11.85 6.16 -1.60
N PHE A 235 12.11 7.46 -1.81
CA PHE A 235 13.26 8.11 -1.19
C PHE A 235 13.17 8.22 0.33
N MET A 236 11.98 8.41 0.91
CA MET A 236 11.84 8.44 2.36
C MET A 236 12.25 7.09 2.98
N ILE A 237 12.02 5.96 2.28
CA ILE A 237 12.44 4.63 2.73
C ILE A 237 13.93 4.43 2.46
N TYR A 238 14.37 4.68 1.22
CA TYR A 238 15.76 4.46 0.82
C TYR A 238 16.76 5.27 1.65
N ILE A 239 16.42 6.51 2.01
CA ILE A 239 17.27 7.35 2.84
C ILE A 239 17.42 6.79 4.26
N CYS A 240 16.42 6.10 4.79
CA CYS A 240 16.50 5.47 6.11
C CYS A 240 17.53 4.34 6.15
N PHE A 241 17.92 3.73 5.02
CA PHE A 241 18.98 2.72 5.00
C PHE A 241 20.34 3.30 5.39
N PHE A 242 20.58 4.58 5.13
CA PHE A 242 21.80 5.27 5.55
C PHE A 242 21.77 5.67 7.02
N ALA A 243 20.63 5.54 7.70
CA ALA A 243 20.54 5.82 9.13
C ALA A 243 21.34 4.79 9.95
N PHE A 244 21.48 3.55 9.48
CA PHE A 244 22.18 2.49 10.20
C PHE A 244 23.39 1.94 9.42
N PRO A 245 24.52 1.65 10.09
CA PRO A 245 25.70 1.10 9.43
C PRO A 245 25.48 -0.24 8.73
N PHE A 246 24.56 -1.06 9.24
CA PHE A 246 24.27 -2.40 8.74
C PHE A 246 23.26 -2.43 7.58
N THR A 247 22.57 -1.31 7.29
CA THR A 247 21.64 -1.21 6.15
C THR A 247 22.17 -0.34 5.01
N LYS A 248 23.28 0.38 5.19
CA LYS A 248 23.78 1.36 4.21
C LYS A 248 24.13 0.77 2.84
N ASP A 249 24.46 -0.51 2.79
CA ASP A 249 24.90 -1.21 1.58
C ASP A 249 23.72 -1.83 0.81
N LEU A 250 22.49 -1.62 1.27
CA LEU A 250 21.28 -2.04 0.57
C LEU A 250 21.11 -1.27 -0.75
N SER A 251 20.86 -2.04 -1.80
CA SER A 251 20.63 -1.59 -3.15
C SER A 251 19.28 -0.89 -3.34
N ILE A 252 19.15 -0.20 -4.48
CA ILE A 252 17.89 0.41 -4.93
C ILE A 252 16.79 -0.65 -5.09
N ALA A 253 17.15 -1.87 -5.51
CA ALA A 253 16.20 -2.97 -5.69
C ALA A 253 15.60 -3.41 -4.34
N GLU A 254 16.42 -3.51 -3.29
CA GLU A 254 15.96 -3.79 -1.92
C GLU A 254 15.09 -2.66 -1.37
N GLY A 255 15.41 -1.40 -1.72
CA GLY A 255 14.56 -0.25 -1.42
C GLY A 255 13.17 -0.34 -2.07
N LEU A 256 13.12 -0.73 -3.34
CA LEU A 256 11.86 -0.95 -4.07
C LEU A 256 11.09 -2.16 -3.52
N PHE A 257 11.80 -3.20 -3.06
CA PHE A 257 11.22 -4.35 -2.38
C PHE A 257 10.56 -3.96 -1.08
N ILE A 258 11.26 -3.25 -0.20
CA ILE A 258 10.74 -2.80 1.09
C ILE A 258 9.58 -1.80 0.92
N MET A 259 9.59 -0.99 -0.12
CA MET A 259 8.48 -0.10 -0.43
C MET A 259 7.21 -0.84 -0.88
N ALA A 260 7.35 -1.98 -1.56
CA ALA A 260 6.26 -2.77 -2.11
C ALA A 260 5.74 -3.86 -1.15
N ALA A 261 6.55 -4.27 -0.17
CA ALA A 261 6.24 -5.26 0.87
C ALA A 261 5.31 -4.69 1.95
#